data_AF-A0AAD7YMB4-F1
#
_entry.id   AF-A0AAD7YMB4-F1
#
_cell.length_a   1.000
_cell.length_b   1.000
_cell.length_c   1.000
_cell.angle_alpha   90.00
_cell.angle_beta   90.00
_cell.angle_gamma   90.00
#
_symmetry.space_group_name_H-M   'P 1'
#
loop_
_entity.id
_entity.type
_entity.pdbx_description
1 polymer ?
#
loop_
_entity_poly.entity_id
_entity_poly.type
_entity_poly.pdbx_seq_one_letter_code
_entity_poly.pdbx_strand_id
1 'polypeptide(L)'
;MNVHKLWEYQEYINVNGVMMTSELISMLQNSLTLLQVENHFTHIQYWGQIYAIDADYHIAVGINSDAIRDRKYFYTTDFKFWGLLPKAKKKYKQLSFLTTFPFRGDPSLKIKVLDEALEESHPDRCMTMKEECRLAATISNICDEAEVCARGQLIKQPSGTVVINPNYYGLKGSEAKLLKSYCHIRQPQHRWNTNLLTRQDYNYSMDFLDSIDQDIPSGCWNLFLEQNGTLVYVKSLYWPGMMYFHKVRTPDAGFLYVGNGRKNLDVPFLL
;
A
#
# COMPACT_ATOMS: atom_id res chain seq x y z
N MET A 1 -6.89 1.28 -4.18
CA MET A 1 -8.32 1.70 -4.34
C MET A 1 -8.88 1.32 -5.72
N ASN A 2 -10.09 0.75 -5.80
CA ASN A 2 -10.72 0.38 -7.09
C ASN A 2 -11.05 1.62 -7.94
N VAL A 3 -10.53 1.68 -9.18
CA VAL A 3 -10.71 2.83 -10.08
C VAL A 3 -12.19 3.08 -10.44
N HIS A 4 -12.98 2.02 -10.56
CA HIS A 4 -14.38 2.10 -11.00
C HIS A 4 -15.31 2.64 -9.90
N LYS A 5 -14.81 2.73 -8.66
CA LYS A 5 -15.54 3.25 -7.49
C LYS A 5 -14.98 4.56 -6.95
N LEU A 6 -14.08 5.24 -7.67
CA LEU A 6 -13.41 6.45 -7.16
C LEU A 6 -14.39 7.57 -6.76
N TRP A 7 -15.48 7.76 -7.51
CA TRP A 7 -16.52 8.74 -7.15
C TRP A 7 -17.20 8.42 -5.82
N GLU A 8 -17.56 7.15 -5.59
CA GLU A 8 -18.17 6.70 -4.34
C GLU A 8 -17.17 6.82 -3.17
N TYR A 9 -15.90 6.55 -3.44
CA TYR A 9 -14.85 6.57 -2.43
C TYR A 9 -14.34 7.98 -2.10
N GLN A 10 -14.69 8.98 -2.91
CA GLN A 10 -14.30 10.38 -2.70
C GLN A 10 -14.67 10.87 -1.29
N GLU A 11 -15.87 10.56 -0.80
CA GLU A 11 -16.32 10.95 0.54
C GLU A 11 -15.51 10.26 1.65
N TYR A 12 -15.05 9.02 1.41
CA TYR A 12 -14.31 8.25 2.40
C TYR A 12 -12.85 8.68 2.49
N ILE A 13 -12.27 9.16 1.40
CA ILE A 13 -10.84 9.52 1.33
C ILE A 13 -10.58 11.02 1.52
N ASN A 14 -11.60 11.87 1.35
CA ASN A 14 -11.50 13.32 1.59
C ASN A 14 -11.52 13.65 3.10
N VAL A 15 -10.76 12.88 3.87
CA VAL A 15 -10.58 13.04 5.30
C VAL A 15 -9.09 13.24 5.60
N ASN A 16 -8.79 14.01 6.64
CA ASN A 16 -7.42 14.19 7.15
C ASN A 16 -6.44 14.82 6.14
N GLY A 17 -6.91 15.80 5.36
CA GLY A 17 -6.04 16.64 4.52
C GLY A 17 -5.73 16.08 3.14
N VAL A 18 -6.24 14.90 2.79
CA VAL A 18 -6.25 14.40 1.42
C VAL A 18 -7.51 14.92 0.73
N MET A 19 -7.38 15.44 -0.49
CA MET A 19 -8.52 15.88 -1.29
C MET A 19 -8.38 15.38 -2.73
N MET A 20 -9.26 14.47 -3.13
CA MET A 20 -9.40 14.03 -4.52
C MET A 20 -10.42 14.93 -5.20
N THR A 21 -9.95 15.78 -6.11
CA THR A 21 -10.80 16.65 -6.92
C THR A 21 -11.54 15.85 -7.99
N SER A 22 -12.70 16.34 -8.43
CA SER A 22 -13.49 15.72 -9.50
C SER A 22 -12.70 15.59 -10.82
N GLU A 23 -11.82 16.55 -11.09
CA GLU A 23 -10.90 16.52 -12.23
C GLU A 23 -9.90 15.36 -12.12
N LEU A 24 -9.24 15.23 -10.96
CA LEU A 24 -8.30 14.14 -10.71
C LEU A 24 -8.97 12.78 -10.80
N ILE A 25 -10.18 12.63 -10.25
CA ILE A 25 -10.95 11.38 -10.35
C ILE A 25 -11.21 11.04 -11.82
N SER A 26 -11.64 12.02 -12.63
CA SER A 26 -11.92 11.82 -14.05
C SER A 26 -10.66 11.41 -14.84
N MET A 27 -9.53 12.06 -14.58
CA MET A 27 -8.24 11.73 -15.21
C MET A 27 -7.76 10.33 -14.84
N LEU A 28 -7.85 9.96 -13.55
CA LEU A 28 -7.48 8.64 -13.06
C LEU A 28 -8.38 7.56 -13.65
N GLN A 29 -9.69 7.78 -13.69
CA GLN A 29 -10.63 6.82 -14.27
C GLN A 29 -10.35 6.53 -15.73
N ASN A 30 -10.15 7.58 -16.54
CA ASN A 30 -9.86 7.41 -17.96
C ASN A 30 -8.51 6.69 -18.16
N SER A 31 -7.43 7.26 -17.62
CA SER A 31 -6.08 6.76 -17.85
C SER A 31 -5.83 5.35 -17.31
N LEU A 32 -6.37 5.01 -16.14
CA LEU A 32 -6.21 3.66 -15.56
C LEU A 32 -7.12 2.62 -16.22
N THR A 33 -8.27 3.01 -16.77
CA THR A 33 -9.10 2.08 -17.56
C THR A 33 -8.39 1.70 -18.85
N LEU A 34 -7.75 2.66 -19.52
CA LEU A 34 -6.90 2.38 -20.68
C LEU A 34 -5.73 1.46 -20.30
N LEU A 35 -5.02 1.79 -19.22
CA LEU A 35 -3.91 0.97 -18.73
C LEU A 35 -4.33 -0.47 -18.40
N GLN A 36 -5.53 -0.66 -17.84
CA GLN A 36 -6.11 -1.96 -17.53
C GLN A 36 -6.29 -2.80 -18.81
N VAL A 37 -6.86 -2.20 -19.86
CA VAL A 37 -7.13 -2.88 -21.13
C VAL A 37 -5.83 -3.23 -21.85
N GLU A 38 -4.90 -2.28 -21.97
CA GLU A 38 -3.63 -2.45 -22.68
C GLU A 38 -2.74 -3.56 -22.10
N ASN A 39 -2.79 -3.75 -20.78
CA ASN A 39 -1.97 -4.73 -20.08
C ASN A 39 -2.76 -6.00 -19.69
N HIS A 40 -4.04 -6.09 -20.08
CA HIS A 40 -4.93 -7.20 -19.77
C HIS A 40 -5.07 -7.51 -18.26
N PHE A 41 -5.07 -6.47 -17.42
CA PHE A 41 -5.21 -6.65 -15.98
C PHE A 41 -6.64 -7.05 -15.59
N THR A 42 -6.76 -8.06 -14.73
CA THR A 42 -8.05 -8.45 -14.13
C THR A 42 -8.59 -7.33 -13.25
N HIS A 43 -7.70 -6.68 -12.48
CA HIS A 43 -8.04 -5.51 -11.68
C HIS A 43 -6.96 -4.44 -11.82
N ILE A 44 -7.38 -3.17 -11.93
CA ILE A 44 -6.51 -2.01 -11.77
C ILE A 44 -6.95 -1.24 -10.53
N GLN A 45 -5.98 -0.79 -9.75
CA GLN A 45 -6.25 0.03 -8.57
C GLN A 45 -5.33 1.24 -8.56
N TYR A 46 -5.88 2.38 -8.17
CA TYR A 46 -5.08 3.53 -7.81
C TYR A 46 -4.44 3.28 -6.44
N TRP A 47 -3.11 3.32 -6.37
CA TRP A 47 -2.36 3.02 -5.15
C TRP A 47 -2.20 4.26 -4.28
N GLY A 48 -1.87 5.40 -4.89
CA GLY A 48 -1.55 6.60 -4.13
C GLY A 48 -0.66 7.60 -4.85
N GLN A 49 -0.21 8.59 -4.10
CA GLN A 49 0.60 9.72 -4.54
C GLN A 49 1.84 9.85 -3.65
N ILE A 50 3.01 10.01 -4.28
CA ILE A 50 4.26 10.37 -3.63
C ILE A 50 4.57 11.83 -3.95
N TYR A 51 4.68 12.65 -2.91
CA TYR A 51 5.02 14.06 -3.05
C TYR A 51 6.47 14.25 -3.53
N ALA A 52 6.63 15.18 -4.47
CA ALA A 52 7.90 15.59 -5.03
C ALA A 52 7.95 17.12 -5.16
N ILE A 53 9.13 17.67 -5.46
CA ILE A 53 9.31 19.12 -5.58
C ILE A 53 8.69 19.67 -6.87
N ASP A 54 9.00 19.05 -8.01
CA ASP A 54 8.67 19.59 -9.33
C ASP A 54 7.35 18.99 -9.86
N ALA A 55 7.16 17.67 -9.72
CA ALA A 55 5.93 16.98 -10.10
C ALA A 55 5.73 15.69 -9.29
N ASP A 56 4.57 15.57 -8.63
CA ASP A 56 4.24 14.41 -7.80
C ASP A 56 4.09 13.14 -8.63
N TYR A 57 4.46 12.00 -8.04
CA TYR A 57 4.26 10.70 -8.65
C TYR A 57 2.92 10.11 -8.24
N HIS A 58 2.09 9.79 -9.21
CA HIS A 58 0.87 9.02 -9.05
C HIS A 58 1.11 7.57 -9.38
N ILE A 59 0.70 6.66 -8.49
CA ILE A 59 1.03 5.24 -8.56
C ILE A 59 -0.25 4.43 -8.76
N ALA A 60 -0.16 3.43 -9.63
CA ALA A 60 -1.20 2.45 -9.87
C ALA A 60 -0.66 1.04 -9.74
N VAL A 61 -1.55 0.09 -9.44
CA VAL A 61 -1.22 -1.32 -9.37
C VAL A 61 -2.20 -2.11 -10.24
N GLY A 62 -1.64 -2.81 -11.23
CA GLY A 62 -2.33 -3.80 -12.03
C GLY A 62 -2.17 -5.18 -11.38
N ILE A 63 -3.28 -5.91 -11.31
CA ILE A 63 -3.37 -7.22 -10.69
C ILE A 63 -3.95 -8.20 -11.73
N ASN A 64 -3.28 -9.34 -11.87
CA ASN A 64 -3.69 -10.42 -12.75
C ASN A 64 -4.23 -11.60 -11.93
N SER A 65 -3.65 -12.79 -12.13
CA SER A 65 -4.15 -14.05 -11.61
C SER A 65 -4.04 -14.16 -10.08
N ASP A 66 -2.95 -13.64 -9.51
CA ASP A 66 -2.67 -13.68 -8.08
C ASP A 66 -2.59 -12.27 -7.49
N ALA A 67 -3.48 -11.97 -6.54
CA ALA A 67 -3.64 -10.68 -5.91
C ALA A 67 -2.45 -10.24 -5.03
N ILE A 68 -1.48 -11.12 -4.78
CA ILE A 68 -0.28 -10.81 -3.99
C ILE A 68 0.98 -10.88 -4.87
N ARG A 69 1.13 -11.96 -5.63
CA ARG A 69 2.34 -12.29 -6.40
C ARG A 69 2.37 -11.66 -7.78
N ASP A 70 1.21 -11.48 -8.42
CA ASP A 70 1.08 -11.06 -9.81
C ASP A 70 0.60 -9.60 -9.87
N ARG A 71 1.36 -8.73 -9.19
CA ARG A 71 1.14 -7.29 -9.11
C ARG A 71 2.21 -6.53 -9.89
N LYS A 72 1.79 -5.62 -10.75
CA LYS A 72 2.66 -4.70 -11.49
C LYS A 72 2.33 -3.27 -11.11
N TYR A 73 3.34 -2.53 -10.67
CA TYR A 73 3.17 -1.15 -10.26
C TYR A 73 3.59 -0.21 -11.38
N PHE A 74 2.83 0.86 -11.58
CA PHE A 74 3.09 1.88 -12.58
C PHE A 74 3.15 3.24 -11.90
N TYR A 75 3.90 4.18 -12.49
CA TYR A 75 3.96 5.56 -12.05
C TYR A 75 3.67 6.52 -13.20
N THR A 76 3.15 7.70 -12.88
CA THR A 76 2.98 8.81 -13.82
C THR A 76 3.15 10.14 -13.08
N THR A 77 3.52 11.18 -13.82
CA THR A 77 3.52 12.58 -13.36
C THR A 77 2.55 13.45 -14.18
N ASP A 78 1.92 12.89 -15.21
CA ASP A 78 1.10 13.64 -16.18
C ASP A 78 -0.25 12.98 -16.50
N PHE A 79 -0.55 11.82 -15.91
CA PHE A 79 -1.74 10.99 -16.11
C PHE A 79 -1.98 10.51 -17.56
N LYS A 80 -1.03 10.74 -18.46
CA LYS A 80 -1.11 10.32 -19.86
C LYS A 80 -0.24 9.11 -20.10
N PHE A 81 0.99 9.15 -19.59
CA PHE A 81 1.95 8.07 -19.75
C PHE A 81 2.22 7.41 -18.39
N TRP A 82 1.92 6.11 -18.33
CA TRP A 82 2.17 5.28 -17.17
C TRP A 82 3.41 4.42 -17.40
N GLY A 83 4.51 4.75 -16.71
CA GLY A 83 5.75 3.99 -16.74
C GLY A 83 5.67 2.78 -15.81
N LEU A 84 6.11 1.60 -16.26
CA LEU A 84 6.22 0.42 -15.41
C LEU A 84 7.36 0.63 -14.40
N LEU A 85 7.07 0.48 -13.11
CA LEU A 85 8.10 0.55 -12.08
C LEU A 85 9.04 -0.66 -12.17
N PRO A 86 10.36 -0.45 -12.12
CA PRO A 86 11.30 -1.56 -12.08
C PRO A 86 11.16 -2.34 -10.77
N LYS A 87 11.51 -3.63 -10.80
CA LYS A 87 11.52 -4.44 -9.58
C LYS A 87 12.51 -3.87 -8.56
N ALA A 88 12.03 -3.58 -7.35
CA ALA A 88 12.84 -3.07 -6.25
C ALA A 88 13.99 -4.04 -5.90
N LYS A 89 15.24 -3.55 -5.98
CA LYS A 89 16.42 -4.31 -5.55
C LYS A 89 16.63 -4.13 -4.05
N LYS A 90 17.06 -5.19 -3.34
CA LYS A 90 17.29 -5.17 -1.89
C LYS A 90 18.17 -4.00 -1.43
N LYS A 91 19.25 -3.70 -2.17
CA LYS A 91 20.13 -2.56 -1.86
C LYS A 91 19.41 -1.20 -1.84
N TYR A 92 18.48 -0.97 -2.77
CA TYR A 92 17.75 0.29 -2.86
C TYR A 92 16.67 0.41 -1.79
N LYS A 93 16.13 -0.71 -1.29
CA LYS A 93 15.19 -0.70 -0.16
C LYS A 93 15.82 -0.09 1.08
N GLN A 94 17.04 -0.50 1.43
CA GLN A 94 17.76 0.08 2.57
C GLN A 94 18.16 1.54 2.33
N LEU A 95 18.73 1.84 1.16
CA LEU A 95 19.11 3.21 0.82
C LEU A 95 17.91 4.18 0.79
N SER A 96 16.71 3.68 0.46
CA SER A 96 15.50 4.52 0.46
C SER A 96 15.15 5.04 1.86
N PHE A 97 15.43 4.28 2.92
CA PHE A 97 15.23 4.71 4.31
C PHE A 97 16.26 5.76 4.74
N LEU A 98 17.50 5.63 4.28
CA LEU A 98 18.59 6.56 4.60
C LEU A 98 18.47 7.89 3.84
N THR A 99 17.74 7.92 2.73
CA THR A 99 17.65 9.11 1.89
C THR A 99 16.79 10.20 2.55
N THR A 100 17.43 11.32 2.90
CA THR A 100 16.75 12.47 3.53
C THR A 100 16.18 13.47 2.52
N PHE A 101 16.74 13.53 1.30
CA PHE A 101 16.28 14.44 0.25
C PHE A 101 14.85 14.11 -0.19
N PRO A 102 13.98 15.09 -0.46
CA PRO A 102 12.67 14.83 -1.07
C PRO A 102 12.81 14.24 -2.48
N PHE A 103 11.73 13.66 -3.00
CA PHE A 103 11.65 13.35 -4.43
C PHE A 103 11.63 14.67 -5.24
N ARG A 104 12.20 14.66 -6.44
CA ARG A 104 12.19 15.81 -7.34
C ARG A 104 11.06 15.70 -8.36
N GLY A 105 10.71 14.49 -8.80
CA GLY A 105 9.74 14.29 -9.88
C GLY A 105 10.40 13.99 -11.23
N ASP A 106 11.72 13.81 -11.25
CA ASP A 106 12.47 13.35 -12.42
C ASP A 106 12.96 11.91 -12.21
N PRO A 107 12.35 10.90 -12.86
CA PRO A 107 12.78 9.51 -12.75
C PRO A 107 14.24 9.29 -13.12
N SER A 108 14.81 10.13 -14.00
CA SER A 108 16.19 10.02 -14.50
C SER A 108 17.23 10.61 -13.57
N LEU A 109 16.81 11.39 -12.57
CA LEU A 109 17.70 12.02 -11.62
C LEU A 109 18.53 10.97 -10.87
N LYS A 110 19.81 11.26 -10.66
CA LYS A 110 20.71 10.44 -9.85
C LYS A 110 21.17 11.24 -8.66
N ILE A 111 20.92 10.71 -7.47
CA ILE A 111 21.36 11.29 -6.21
C ILE A 111 22.48 10.45 -5.61
N LYS A 112 23.41 11.11 -4.91
CA LYS A 112 24.39 10.42 -4.08
C LYS A 112 23.76 10.11 -2.73
N VAL A 113 23.70 8.83 -2.37
CA VAL A 113 23.18 8.38 -1.07
C VAL A 113 24.25 7.50 -0.48
N LEU A 114 24.81 7.91 0.65
CA LEU A 114 25.85 7.15 1.32
C LEU A 114 25.22 6.39 2.48
N ASP A 115 25.52 5.10 2.54
CA ASP A 115 25.31 4.33 3.76
C ASP A 115 26.55 4.49 4.62
N GLU A 116 26.48 5.39 5.60
CA GLU A 116 27.60 5.72 6.49
C GLU A 116 27.99 4.54 7.40
N ALA A 117 27.13 3.51 7.52
CA ALA A 117 27.46 2.29 8.24
C ALA A 117 28.43 1.37 7.47
N LEU A 118 28.62 1.59 6.15
CA LEU A 118 29.52 0.81 5.31
C LEU A 118 30.86 1.53 5.10
N GLU A 119 31.97 0.80 5.25
CA GLU A 119 33.31 1.32 4.97
C GLU A 119 33.43 1.82 3.51
N GLU A 120 34.36 2.75 3.24
CA GLU A 120 34.53 3.34 1.91
C GLU A 120 34.82 2.31 0.81
N SER A 121 35.52 1.24 1.15
CA SER A 121 35.88 0.15 0.23
C SER A 121 34.79 -0.92 0.05
N HIS A 122 33.65 -0.82 0.76
CA HIS A 122 32.63 -1.86 0.67
C HIS A 122 32.01 -1.89 -0.75
N PRO A 123 31.97 -3.07 -1.43
CA PRO A 123 31.46 -3.18 -2.80
C PRO A 123 29.98 -2.83 -2.93
N ASP A 124 29.24 -2.90 -1.82
CA ASP A 124 27.81 -2.54 -1.75
C ASP A 124 27.56 -1.07 -1.41
N ARG A 125 28.61 -0.28 -1.12
CA ARG A 125 28.51 1.17 -0.89
C ARG A 125 28.06 1.84 -2.18
N CYS A 126 26.77 2.09 -2.28
CA CYS A 126 26.16 2.58 -3.51
C CYS A 126 26.34 4.08 -3.61
N MET A 127 27.34 4.55 -4.35
CA MET A 127 27.61 5.99 -4.48
C MET A 127 26.46 6.78 -5.11
N THR A 128 25.62 6.15 -5.93
CA THR A 128 24.52 6.82 -6.65
C THR A 128 23.28 5.94 -6.79
N MET A 129 22.10 6.52 -6.55
CA MET A 129 20.80 5.90 -6.76
C MET A 129 19.97 6.74 -7.73
N LYS A 130 19.40 6.09 -8.77
CA LYS A 130 18.44 6.72 -9.68
C LYS A 130 17.11 6.93 -8.94
N GLU A 131 16.45 8.05 -9.14
CA GLU A 131 15.19 8.38 -8.46
C GLU A 131 14.09 7.35 -8.76
N GLU A 132 13.99 6.84 -9.98
CA GLU A 132 13.09 5.74 -10.33
C GLU A 132 13.35 4.46 -9.49
N CYS A 133 14.62 4.13 -9.24
CA CYS A 133 15.00 2.99 -8.40
C CYS A 133 14.65 3.24 -6.93
N ARG A 134 14.79 4.48 -6.47
CA ARG A 134 14.35 4.91 -5.14
C ARG A 134 12.84 4.81 -5.01
N LEU A 135 12.09 5.33 -5.98
CA LEU A 135 10.63 5.31 -6.01
C LEU A 135 10.11 3.87 -5.93
N ALA A 136 10.63 2.97 -6.78
CA ALA A 136 10.29 1.55 -6.74
C ALA A 136 10.61 0.90 -5.38
N ALA A 137 11.75 1.25 -4.77
CA ALA A 137 12.15 0.74 -3.46
C ALA A 137 11.24 1.25 -2.33
N THR A 138 10.94 2.55 -2.32
CA THR A 138 10.03 3.18 -1.36
C THR A 138 8.63 2.57 -1.44
N ILE A 139 8.07 2.46 -2.64
CA ILE A 139 6.75 1.83 -2.85
C ILE A 139 6.80 0.40 -2.35
N SER A 140 7.81 -0.39 -2.74
CA SER A 140 7.90 -1.77 -2.27
C SER A 140 8.04 -1.90 -0.76
N ASN A 141 8.71 -0.98 -0.07
CA ASN A 141 8.78 -0.98 1.40
C ASN A 141 7.42 -0.65 2.02
N ILE A 142 6.70 0.32 1.47
CA ILE A 142 5.33 0.66 1.92
C ILE A 142 4.38 -0.52 1.68
N CYS A 143 4.47 -1.19 0.53
CA CYS A 143 3.67 -2.39 0.24
C CYS A 143 3.96 -3.52 1.23
N ASP A 144 5.22 -3.71 1.59
CA ASP A 144 5.63 -4.76 2.51
C ASP A 144 5.27 -4.43 3.98
N GLU A 145 5.06 -3.17 4.35
CA GLU A 145 4.90 -2.78 5.75
C GLU A 145 3.54 -2.14 6.09
N ALA A 146 2.78 -1.68 5.10
CA ALA A 146 1.60 -0.85 5.36
C ALA A 146 0.41 -1.05 4.41
N GLU A 147 0.57 -1.76 3.29
CA GLU A 147 -0.60 -2.16 2.50
C GLU A 147 -1.40 -3.23 3.23
N VAL A 148 -2.65 -2.91 3.56
CA VAL A 148 -3.52 -3.79 4.35
C VAL A 148 -4.88 -4.01 3.70
N CYS A 149 -5.51 -5.13 4.02
CA CYS A 149 -6.89 -5.44 3.69
C CYS A 149 -7.64 -5.95 4.92
N ALA A 150 -8.97 -5.87 4.89
CA ALA A 150 -9.78 -6.54 5.89
C ALA A 150 -9.78 -8.06 5.69
N ARG A 151 -9.98 -8.81 6.78
CA ARG A 151 -10.14 -10.26 6.75
C ARG A 151 -11.23 -10.67 5.76
N GLY A 152 -10.91 -11.63 4.90
CA GLY A 152 -11.83 -12.16 3.90
C GLY A 152 -11.98 -11.30 2.65
N GLN A 153 -11.33 -10.12 2.57
CA GLN A 153 -11.27 -9.33 1.34
C GLN A 153 -10.40 -10.01 0.27
N LEU A 154 -9.38 -10.75 0.70
CA LEU A 154 -8.61 -11.69 -0.11
C LEU A 154 -8.90 -13.12 0.34
N ILE A 155 -8.93 -14.05 -0.60
CA ILE A 155 -9.07 -15.48 -0.33
C ILE A 155 -7.98 -16.29 -1.01
N LYS A 156 -7.46 -17.29 -0.30
CA LYS A 156 -6.56 -18.29 -0.84
C LYS A 156 -7.35 -19.50 -1.34
N GLN A 157 -7.25 -19.76 -2.63
CA GLN A 157 -7.88 -20.91 -3.27
C GLN A 157 -7.13 -22.21 -2.95
N PRO A 158 -7.74 -23.39 -3.14
CA PRO A 158 -7.07 -24.68 -2.97
C PRO A 158 -5.83 -24.86 -3.86
N SER A 159 -5.80 -24.20 -5.02
CA SER A 159 -4.64 -24.13 -5.93
C SER A 159 -3.44 -23.40 -5.32
N GLY A 160 -3.64 -22.66 -4.22
CA GLY A 160 -2.66 -21.79 -3.60
C GLY A 160 -2.66 -20.35 -4.13
N THR A 161 -3.37 -20.08 -5.22
CA THR A 161 -3.55 -18.72 -5.78
C THR A 161 -4.38 -17.86 -4.84
N VAL A 162 -3.95 -16.62 -4.64
CA VAL A 162 -4.70 -15.64 -3.85
C VAL A 162 -5.50 -14.75 -4.78
N VAL A 163 -6.79 -14.58 -4.54
CA VAL A 163 -7.68 -13.73 -5.36
C VAL A 163 -8.42 -12.71 -4.50
N ILE A 164 -8.84 -11.61 -5.13
CA ILE A 164 -9.79 -10.68 -4.50
C ILE A 164 -11.13 -11.42 -4.38
N ASN A 165 -11.71 -11.43 -3.18
CA ASN A 165 -12.93 -12.19 -2.92
C ASN A 165 -14.15 -11.49 -3.54
N PRO A 166 -14.80 -12.07 -4.57
CA PRO A 166 -15.98 -11.46 -5.20
C PRO A 166 -17.21 -11.45 -4.26
N ASN A 167 -17.20 -12.29 -3.22
CA ASN A 167 -18.28 -12.42 -2.24
C ASN A 167 -17.94 -11.71 -0.92
N TYR A 168 -16.97 -10.80 -0.93
CA TYR A 168 -16.69 -9.98 0.24
C TYR A 168 -17.88 -9.05 0.51
N TYR A 169 -18.41 -9.07 1.73
CA TYR A 169 -19.56 -8.24 2.14
C TYR A 169 -19.24 -7.37 3.36
N GLY A 170 -17.96 -7.24 3.70
CA GLY A 170 -17.51 -6.39 4.79
C GLY A 170 -17.45 -7.07 6.16
N LEU A 171 -16.59 -6.52 7.02
CA LEU A 171 -16.52 -6.91 8.44
C LEU A 171 -17.81 -6.54 9.18
N LYS A 172 -18.15 -7.33 10.20
CA LYS A 172 -19.21 -6.96 11.16
C LYS A 172 -18.70 -5.84 12.08
N GLY A 173 -19.63 -5.06 12.65
CA GLY A 173 -19.26 -3.94 13.53
C GLY A 173 -18.46 -4.34 14.78
N SER A 174 -18.61 -5.56 15.29
CA SER A 174 -17.79 -6.09 16.38
C SER A 174 -16.36 -6.47 15.94
N GLU A 175 -16.20 -6.92 14.70
CA GLU A 175 -14.91 -7.31 14.13
C GLU A 175 -14.13 -6.10 13.62
N ALA A 176 -14.83 -5.11 13.08
CA ALA A 176 -14.23 -3.91 12.48
C ALA A 176 -13.54 -2.99 13.51
N LYS A 177 -13.74 -3.23 14.82
CA LYS A 177 -13.06 -2.51 15.90
C LYS A 177 -11.74 -3.17 16.31
N LEU A 178 -11.42 -4.33 15.75
CA LEU A 178 -10.29 -5.15 16.18
C LEU A 178 -9.17 -5.06 15.15
N LEU A 179 -7.96 -4.69 15.58
CA LEU A 179 -6.77 -4.67 14.72
C LEU A 179 -6.51 -6.04 14.07
N LYS A 180 -6.81 -7.13 14.79
CA LYS A 180 -6.68 -8.51 14.28
C LYS A 180 -7.57 -8.86 13.06
N SER A 181 -8.51 -7.97 12.70
CA SER A 181 -9.37 -8.12 11.52
C SER A 181 -8.75 -7.51 10.26
N TYR A 182 -7.55 -6.93 10.35
CA TYR A 182 -6.83 -6.31 9.26
C TYR A 182 -5.49 -7.02 9.07
N CYS A 183 -5.11 -7.26 7.82
CA CYS A 183 -3.95 -8.08 7.47
C CYS A 183 -3.13 -7.44 6.37
N HIS A 184 -1.81 -7.68 6.39
CA HIS A 184 -0.88 -7.18 5.38
C HIS A 184 -1.09 -7.87 4.02
N ILE A 185 -1.10 -7.10 2.93
CA ILE A 185 -1.22 -7.60 1.55
C ILE A 185 0.18 -7.97 1.01
N ARG A 186 0.75 -9.03 1.57
CA ARG A 186 2.05 -9.56 1.17
C ARG A 186 2.17 -11.04 1.47
N GLN A 187 3.28 -11.63 1.07
CA GLN A 187 3.58 -12.99 1.54
C GLN A 187 3.76 -12.98 3.07
N PRO A 188 3.08 -13.89 3.79
CA PRO A 188 3.23 -14.02 5.23
C PRO A 188 4.69 -14.27 5.62
N GLN A 189 5.17 -13.52 6.60
CA GLN A 189 6.50 -13.65 7.21
C GLN A 189 6.45 -14.54 8.45
N HIS A 190 5.34 -14.54 9.19
CA HIS A 190 5.18 -15.43 10.33
C HIS A 190 4.90 -16.87 9.90
N ARG A 191 5.20 -17.82 10.78
CA ARG A 191 4.87 -19.22 10.54
C ARG A 191 3.35 -19.35 10.46
N TRP A 192 2.85 -20.15 9.52
CA TRP A 192 1.42 -20.40 9.31
C TRP A 192 0.65 -20.67 10.61
N ASN A 193 1.18 -21.50 11.51
CA ASN A 193 0.60 -21.80 12.83
C ASN A 193 0.34 -20.56 13.70
N THR A 194 1.19 -19.54 13.61
CA THR A 194 1.04 -18.29 14.33
C THR A 194 -0.25 -17.61 13.90
N ASN A 195 -0.52 -17.57 12.59
CA ASN A 195 -1.75 -17.00 12.04
C ASN A 195 -2.96 -17.89 12.39
N LEU A 196 -2.79 -19.22 12.39
CA LEU A 196 -3.86 -20.19 12.71
C LEU A 196 -4.41 -20.06 14.15
N LEU A 197 -3.53 -19.83 15.11
CA LEU A 197 -3.87 -19.93 16.54
C LEU A 197 -4.45 -18.63 17.13
N THR A 198 -4.62 -17.60 16.31
CA THR A 198 -5.07 -16.26 16.76
C THR A 198 -6.58 -16.18 17.02
N ARG A 199 -7.38 -17.14 16.52
CA ARG A 199 -8.85 -17.07 16.53
C ARG A 199 -9.52 -18.43 16.71
N GLN A 200 -10.69 -18.42 17.34
CA GLN A 200 -11.55 -19.61 17.47
C GLN A 200 -12.34 -19.92 16.18
N ASP A 201 -12.70 -18.90 15.39
CA ASP A 201 -13.49 -19.01 14.15
C ASP A 201 -12.62 -19.06 12.88
N TYR A 202 -11.46 -19.71 13.00
CA TYR A 202 -10.42 -19.74 11.97
C TYR A 202 -10.89 -20.36 10.64
N ASN A 203 -10.41 -19.82 9.51
CA ASN A 203 -10.67 -20.31 8.16
C ASN A 203 -9.40 -20.27 7.27
N TYR A 204 -8.96 -21.43 6.75
CA TYR A 204 -7.76 -21.54 5.91
C TYR A 204 -7.72 -20.68 4.65
N SER A 205 -8.88 -20.41 4.05
CA SER A 205 -8.94 -19.57 2.87
C SER A 205 -8.87 -18.08 3.20
N MET A 206 -9.27 -17.65 4.40
CA MET A 206 -9.35 -16.24 4.78
C MET A 206 -8.21 -15.79 5.70
N ASP A 207 -7.73 -16.68 6.56
CA ASP A 207 -6.80 -16.39 7.66
C ASP A 207 -5.37 -16.86 7.34
N PHE A 208 -4.93 -16.59 6.11
CA PHE A 208 -3.59 -16.97 5.65
C PHE A 208 -2.56 -15.83 5.73
N LEU A 209 -3.00 -14.59 5.95
CA LEU A 209 -2.16 -13.38 6.02
C LEU A 209 -1.78 -13.02 7.45
N ASP A 210 -0.64 -12.33 7.59
CA ASP A 210 -0.20 -11.78 8.88
C ASP A 210 -1.10 -10.61 9.27
N SER A 211 -1.55 -10.59 10.51
CA SER A 211 -2.39 -9.51 11.02
C SER A 211 -1.58 -8.38 11.64
N ILE A 212 -2.08 -7.14 11.50
CA ILE A 212 -1.39 -5.93 11.94
C ILE A 212 -1.36 -5.75 13.46
N ASP A 213 -2.14 -6.53 14.22
CA ASP A 213 -2.10 -6.48 15.69
C ASP A 213 -0.79 -7.05 16.27
N GLN A 214 -0.05 -7.81 15.46
CA GLN A 214 1.25 -8.37 15.80
C GLN A 214 2.43 -7.44 15.44
N ASP A 215 2.16 -6.30 14.80
CA ASP A 215 3.20 -5.34 14.43
C ASP A 215 3.79 -4.67 15.68
N ILE A 216 5.09 -4.36 15.60
CA ILE A 216 5.88 -3.86 16.73
C ILE A 216 6.33 -2.41 16.44
N PRO A 217 6.20 -1.48 17.41
CA PRO A 217 5.61 -1.66 18.74
C PRO A 217 4.09 -1.75 18.70
N SER A 218 3.50 -2.32 19.76
CA SER A 218 2.05 -2.29 19.94
C SER A 218 1.56 -0.83 19.93
N GLY A 219 0.50 -0.55 19.17
CA GLY A 219 0.00 0.82 18.98
C GLY A 219 0.53 1.54 17.74
N CYS A 220 1.39 0.92 16.93
CA CYS A 220 1.89 1.51 15.67
C CYS A 220 0.84 1.68 14.55
N TRP A 221 -0.39 1.26 14.82
CA TRP A 221 -1.56 1.44 13.96
C TRP A 221 -2.65 2.20 14.70
N ASN A 222 -3.19 3.22 14.06
CA ASN A 222 -4.34 3.96 14.57
C ASN A 222 -5.61 3.45 13.87
N LEU A 223 -6.50 2.82 14.63
CA LEU A 223 -7.83 2.39 14.19
C LEU A 223 -8.88 3.28 14.83
N PHE A 224 -9.73 3.89 14.01
CA PHE A 224 -10.84 4.70 14.48
C PHE A 224 -12.06 4.56 13.57
N LEU A 225 -13.23 4.92 14.11
CA LEU A 225 -14.50 4.80 13.42
C LEU A 225 -15.18 6.16 13.32
N GLU A 226 -15.87 6.40 12.22
CA GLU A 226 -16.68 7.59 11.97
C GLU A 226 -18.12 7.18 11.61
N GLN A 227 -18.99 8.18 11.38
CA GLN A 227 -20.38 7.99 10.93
C GLN A 227 -21.18 7.01 11.81
N ASN A 228 -21.12 7.17 13.14
CA ASN A 228 -21.75 6.27 14.12
C ASN A 228 -21.27 4.80 14.01
N GLY A 229 -20.04 4.58 13.57
CA GLY A 229 -19.42 3.25 13.50
C GLY A 229 -19.66 2.50 12.20
N THR A 230 -20.18 3.15 11.16
CA THR A 230 -20.39 2.54 9.85
C THR A 230 -19.15 2.63 8.96
N LEU A 231 -18.24 3.58 9.20
CA LEU A 231 -17.02 3.77 8.44
C LEU A 231 -15.82 3.59 9.36
N VAL A 232 -14.87 2.74 8.96
CA VAL A 232 -13.66 2.45 9.72
C VAL A 232 -12.45 2.92 8.94
N TYR A 233 -11.49 3.48 9.68
CA TYR A 233 -10.19 3.90 9.18
C TYR A 233 -9.09 3.20 9.95
N VAL A 234 -8.06 2.78 9.22
CA VAL A 234 -6.83 2.22 9.76
C VAL A 234 -5.67 2.98 9.14
N LYS A 235 -4.81 3.57 9.97
CA LYS A 235 -3.66 4.38 9.54
C LYS A 235 -2.37 3.84 10.13
N SER A 236 -1.31 3.82 9.32
CA SER A 236 0.03 3.46 9.77
C SER A 236 0.70 4.66 10.43
N LEU A 237 1.30 4.48 11.61
CA LEU A 237 2.17 5.49 12.23
C LEU A 237 3.59 5.46 11.66
N TYR A 238 4.06 4.30 11.22
CA TYR A 238 5.35 4.15 10.55
C TYR A 238 5.35 4.77 9.16
N TRP A 239 4.23 4.75 8.46
CA TRP A 239 4.09 5.33 7.13
C TRP A 239 2.99 6.40 7.12
N PRO A 240 3.30 7.62 7.62
CA PRO A 240 2.37 8.73 7.55
C PRO A 240 1.94 8.98 6.11
N GLY A 241 0.64 8.90 5.88
CA GLY A 241 0.04 8.97 4.54
C GLY A 241 -0.62 7.66 4.10
N MET A 242 -0.26 6.50 4.67
CA MET A 242 -0.99 5.26 4.43
C MET A 242 -2.30 5.24 5.22
N MET A 243 -3.40 5.06 4.50
CA MET A 243 -4.73 4.90 5.07
C MET A 243 -5.47 3.75 4.38
N TYR A 244 -6.12 2.91 5.17
CA TYR A 244 -7.15 1.99 4.73
C TYR A 244 -8.50 2.45 5.26
N PHE A 245 -9.54 2.34 4.45
CA PHE A 245 -10.93 2.58 4.83
C PHE A 245 -11.80 1.37 4.50
N HIS A 246 -12.88 1.21 5.27
CA HIS A 246 -13.87 0.17 5.02
C HIS A 246 -15.23 0.55 5.60
N LYS A 247 -16.29 0.37 4.81
CA LYS A 247 -17.67 0.52 5.24
C LYS A 247 -18.20 -0.81 5.79
N VAL A 248 -18.58 -0.79 7.06
CA VAL A 248 -19.05 -1.96 7.82
C VAL A 248 -20.23 -2.62 7.11
N ARG A 249 -20.17 -3.95 6.96
CA ARG A 249 -21.18 -4.77 6.26
C ARG A 249 -21.41 -4.40 4.79
N THR A 250 -20.44 -3.80 4.11
CA THR A 250 -20.45 -3.66 2.65
C THR A 250 -19.12 -4.07 2.03
N PRO A 251 -19.05 -4.39 0.73
CA PRO A 251 -17.79 -4.63 0.03
C PRO A 251 -16.91 -3.37 -0.12
N ASP A 252 -17.39 -2.20 0.28
CA ASP A 252 -16.73 -0.92 0.00
C ASP A 252 -15.53 -0.75 0.94
N ALA A 253 -14.35 -0.95 0.36
CA ALA A 253 -13.10 -0.88 1.07
C ALA A 253 -11.97 -0.55 0.10
N GLY A 254 -10.91 0.02 0.65
CA GLY A 254 -9.71 0.31 -0.10
C GLY A 254 -8.65 0.93 0.78
N PHE A 255 -7.45 1.02 0.23
CA PHE A 255 -6.38 1.83 0.78
C PHE A 255 -5.96 2.90 -0.22
N LEU A 256 -5.32 3.93 0.32
CA LEU A 256 -4.69 5.01 -0.39
C LEU A 256 -3.45 5.44 0.39
N TYR A 257 -2.34 5.63 -0.31
CA TYR A 257 -1.17 6.32 0.23
C TYR A 257 -1.09 7.74 -0.33
N VAL A 258 -0.93 8.76 0.53
CA VAL A 258 -0.61 10.12 0.10
C VAL A 258 0.43 10.72 1.03
N GLY A 259 1.64 10.93 0.55
CA GLY A 259 2.73 11.45 1.39
C GLY A 259 4.08 11.50 0.69
N ASN A 260 5.13 11.83 1.43
CA ASN A 260 6.50 12.01 0.89
C ASN A 260 7.31 10.71 0.74
N GLY A 261 6.76 9.58 1.19
CA GLY A 261 7.42 8.27 1.07
C GLY A 261 8.48 8.02 2.15
N ARG A 262 8.46 8.75 3.27
CA ARG A 262 9.39 8.58 4.38
C ARG A 262 8.77 7.75 5.50
N LYS A 263 9.53 6.75 5.96
CA LYS A 263 9.18 6.00 7.16
C LYS A 263 9.48 6.84 8.40
N ASN A 264 8.54 6.91 9.33
CA ASN A 264 8.73 7.47 10.64
C ASN A 264 9.41 6.44 11.55
N LEU A 265 10.73 6.57 11.72
CA LEU A 265 11.50 5.66 12.59
C LEU A 265 11.34 5.99 14.08
N ASP A 266 10.72 7.11 14.41
CA ASP A 266 10.57 7.58 15.79
C ASP A 266 9.34 6.99 16.49
N VAL A 267 8.49 6.23 15.79
CA VAL A 267 7.27 5.61 16.34
C VAL A 267 7.50 4.91 17.69
N PRO A 268 8.57 4.11 17.92
CA PRO A 268 8.83 3.50 19.22
C PRO A 268 9.05 4.48 20.38
N PHE A 269 9.42 5.73 20.10
CA PHE A 269 9.63 6.77 21.10
C PHE A 269 8.41 7.70 21.27
N LEU A 270 7.41 7.59 20.37
CA LEU A 270 6.21 8.42 20.36
C LEU A 270 5.00 7.75 21.03
N LEU A 271 5.09 6.45 21.34
CA LEU A 271 4.02 5.62 21.90
C LEU A 271 4.20 5.35 23.40
#